data_AF-A0A357KVZ8-F1
#
_entry.id   AF-A0A357KVZ8-F1
#
_cell.length_a   1.000
_cell.length_b   1.000
_cell.length_c   1.000
_cell.angle_alpha   90.00
_cell.angle_beta   90.00
_cell.angle_gamma   90.00
#
_symmetry.space_group_name_H-M   'P 1'
#
loop_
_entity.id
_entity.type
_entity.pdbx_description
1 polymer ?
#
loop_
_entity_poly.entity_id
_entity_poly.type
_entity_poly.pdbx_seq_one_letter_code
_entity_poly.pdbx_strand_id
1 'polypeptide(L)'
;GKGFAIGSAALTALALFAAYIQVVQTQLYTQSEAYARSSGITAPADGAPYAIYQGHHRFAIIDPTTGSKPYVDCGMIVDRAQLAGLHFDDAVAPGQLFKLSPQPRYGDQSTDLPKVTTSRRFVVIGEAPHDDHAHEYELEIIGVRNGSLSDVASFYDITLTNPRVLGGLFIGTLLAFLFCALTMSAVGRAAYAMMRECRRQFARMRQAFRAQGMSEHDIADPEKWPKRVTFEGVEYPDYASCVSISTAGAQREMVVPAILAIVVPLVVGLLLDVPGVVGLLAGGLASGFAVAIFMANAGGAWDNAKKLIESYGRMTADDFVAKKELQDKVPAEIRDALLAKADELRKQGKGSSYVYGKGSDDHKATVVGDTVGDPFKDTSGPSLNILIKLISIVSVVFAGLIVKFGPIFGSMLGLH
;
A
#
# COMPACT_ATOMS: atom_id res chain seq x y z
N GLY A 1 16.83 -13.24 -4.51
CA GLY A 1 16.96 -12.00 -3.71
C GLY A 1 15.66 -11.22 -3.64
N LYS A 2 15.23 -10.56 -4.74
CA LYS A 2 14.12 -9.59 -4.73
C LYS A 2 12.74 -10.18 -4.35
N GLY A 3 12.40 -11.40 -4.79
CA GLY A 3 11.12 -12.05 -4.43
C GLY A 3 10.94 -12.35 -2.93
N PHE A 4 12.02 -12.70 -2.23
CA PHE A 4 11.99 -12.94 -0.78
C PHE A 4 11.66 -11.66 0.01
N ALA A 5 12.17 -10.51 -0.45
CA ALA A 5 11.89 -9.21 0.16
C ALA A 5 10.43 -8.75 -0.02
N ILE A 6 9.77 -9.18 -1.10
CA ILE A 6 8.35 -8.90 -1.36
C ILE A 6 7.46 -9.83 -0.51
N GLY A 7 7.82 -11.11 -0.38
CA GLY A 7 7.11 -12.05 0.50
C GLY A 7 7.14 -11.64 1.98
N SER A 8 8.31 -11.25 2.51
CA SER A 8 8.44 -10.80 3.91
C SER A 8 7.65 -9.53 4.19
N ALA A 9 7.53 -8.65 3.19
CA ALA A 9 6.72 -7.45 3.27
C ALA A 9 5.24 -7.73 3.40
N ALA A 10 4.72 -8.69 2.63
CA ALA A 10 3.32 -9.09 2.72
C ALA A 10 2.98 -9.63 4.12
N LEU A 11 3.85 -10.47 4.69
CA LEU A 11 3.69 -10.96 6.06
C LEU A 11 3.75 -9.83 7.09
N THR A 12 4.67 -8.87 6.90
CA THR A 12 4.75 -7.68 7.77
C THR A 12 3.47 -6.86 7.68
N ALA A 13 2.93 -6.67 6.49
CA ALA A 13 1.70 -5.92 6.28
C ALA A 13 0.47 -6.61 6.90
N LEU A 14 0.39 -7.94 6.82
CA LEU A 14 -0.63 -8.74 7.53
C LEU A 14 -0.50 -8.61 9.05
N ALA A 15 0.72 -8.62 9.59
CA ALA A 15 0.96 -8.39 11.01
C ALA A 15 0.52 -6.97 11.42
N LEU A 16 0.83 -5.95 10.62
CA LEU A 16 0.40 -4.58 10.85
C LEU A 16 -1.12 -4.40 10.73
N PHE A 17 -1.77 -5.17 9.84
CA PHE A 17 -3.24 -5.21 9.74
C PHE A 17 -3.88 -5.75 11.02
N ALA A 18 -3.36 -6.87 11.56
CA ALA A 18 -3.82 -7.39 12.84
C ALA A 18 -3.54 -6.39 13.99
N ALA A 19 -2.35 -5.77 13.98
CA ALA A 19 -1.98 -4.74 14.94
C ALA A 19 -2.93 -3.53 14.88
N TYR A 20 -3.39 -3.12 13.69
CA TYR A 20 -4.36 -2.03 13.56
C TYR A 20 -5.65 -2.33 14.32
N ILE A 21 -6.24 -3.51 14.13
CA ILE A 21 -7.48 -3.88 14.83
C ILE A 21 -7.24 -3.99 16.35
N GLN A 22 -6.10 -4.50 16.79
CA GLN A 22 -5.74 -4.52 18.22
C GLN A 22 -5.58 -3.11 18.81
N VAL A 23 -4.99 -2.18 18.07
CA VAL A 23 -4.88 -0.79 18.51
C VAL A 23 -6.26 -0.13 18.52
N VAL A 24 -7.13 -0.40 17.54
CA VAL A 24 -8.54 0.05 17.58
C VAL A 24 -9.23 -0.45 18.85
N GLN A 25 -9.07 -1.73 19.19
CA GLN A 25 -9.61 -2.32 20.42
C GLN A 25 -9.08 -1.58 21.67
N THR A 26 -7.77 -1.33 21.72
CA THR A 26 -7.12 -0.57 22.81
C THR A 26 -7.68 0.85 22.91
N GLN A 27 -7.92 1.51 21.77
CA GLN A 27 -8.44 2.88 21.73
C GLN A 27 -9.90 2.96 22.16
N LEU A 28 -10.74 1.97 21.82
CA LEU A 28 -12.11 1.87 22.36
C LEU A 28 -12.10 1.84 23.89
N TYR A 29 -11.21 1.03 24.47
CA TYR A 29 -11.02 0.95 25.91
C TYR A 29 -10.53 2.30 26.49
N THR A 30 -9.42 2.85 25.99
CA THR A 30 -8.82 4.07 26.54
C THR A 30 -9.75 5.28 26.46
N GLN A 31 -10.50 5.41 25.37
CA GLN A 31 -11.46 6.50 25.21
C GLN A 31 -12.66 6.35 26.14
N SER A 32 -13.10 5.12 26.41
CA SER A 32 -14.19 4.86 27.36
C SER A 32 -13.78 5.09 28.80
N GLU A 33 -12.54 4.75 29.16
CA GLU A 33 -11.96 5.12 30.45
C GLU A 33 -11.90 6.64 30.63
N ALA A 34 -11.48 7.37 29.60
CA ALA A 34 -11.46 8.83 29.64
C ALA A 34 -12.87 9.44 29.73
N TYR A 35 -13.84 8.88 29.01
CA TYR A 35 -15.24 9.30 29.06
C TYR A 35 -15.83 9.07 30.46
N ALA A 36 -15.69 7.87 31.03
CA ALA A 36 -16.18 7.55 32.36
C ALA A 36 -15.65 8.55 33.42
N ARG A 37 -14.35 8.90 33.35
CA ARG A 37 -13.73 9.85 34.29
C ARG A 37 -14.18 11.30 34.10
N SER A 38 -14.49 11.71 32.87
CA SER A 38 -14.83 13.10 32.54
C SER A 38 -16.33 13.40 32.58
N SER A 39 -17.17 12.36 32.52
CA SER A 39 -18.62 12.51 32.42
C SER A 39 -19.28 13.22 33.61
N GLY A 40 -18.62 13.25 34.78
CA GLY A 40 -19.19 13.86 35.99
C GLY A 40 -20.48 13.17 36.47
N ILE A 41 -20.81 12.00 35.91
CA ILE A 41 -22.02 11.26 36.19
C ILE A 41 -21.86 10.57 37.55
N THR A 42 -22.77 10.90 38.47
CA THR A 42 -22.80 10.30 39.81
C THR A 42 -23.17 8.83 39.70
N ALA A 43 -22.38 7.96 40.33
CA ALA A 43 -22.70 6.54 40.40
C ALA A 43 -24.09 6.31 41.02
N PRO A 44 -24.82 5.27 40.60
CA PRO A 44 -26.04 4.84 41.27
C PRO A 44 -25.83 4.67 42.77
N ALA A 45 -26.81 5.11 43.57
CA ALA A 45 -26.72 5.12 45.03
C ALA A 45 -26.64 3.71 45.66
N ASP A 46 -27.06 2.68 44.92
CA ASP A 46 -27.01 1.27 45.32
C ASP A 46 -25.61 0.64 45.16
N GLY A 47 -24.67 1.37 44.55
CA GLY A 47 -23.31 0.88 44.28
C GLY A 47 -23.26 -0.25 43.25
N ALA A 48 -24.35 -0.51 42.52
CA ALA A 48 -24.40 -1.55 41.52
C ALA A 48 -23.55 -1.16 40.29
N PRO A 49 -23.00 -2.15 39.54
CA PRO A 49 -22.41 -1.90 38.24
C PRO A 49 -23.43 -1.28 37.27
N TYR A 50 -22.96 -0.37 36.43
CA TYR A 50 -23.80 0.35 35.48
C TYR A 50 -23.06 0.60 34.17
N ALA A 51 -23.83 0.94 33.15
CA ALA A 51 -23.31 1.34 31.84
C ALA A 51 -23.77 2.76 31.50
N ILE A 52 -22.89 3.54 30.88
CA ILE A 52 -23.23 4.87 30.35
C ILE A 52 -23.19 4.80 28.83
N TYR A 53 -24.27 5.17 28.14
CA TYR A 53 -24.25 5.25 26.69
C TYR A 53 -23.32 6.38 26.22
N GLN A 54 -22.43 6.08 25.27
CA GLN A 54 -21.44 7.03 24.76
C GLN A 54 -21.77 7.55 23.36
N GLY A 55 -22.86 7.04 22.75
CA GLY A 55 -23.15 7.23 21.33
C GLY A 55 -22.44 6.21 20.44
N HIS A 56 -22.96 6.06 19.22
CA HIS A 56 -22.44 5.15 18.19
C HIS A 56 -22.32 3.70 18.68
N HIS A 57 -23.34 3.21 19.39
CA HIS A 57 -23.46 1.82 19.87
C HIS A 57 -22.37 1.38 20.87
N ARG A 58 -21.78 2.34 21.60
CA ARG A 58 -20.76 2.11 22.63
C ARG A 58 -21.27 2.48 24.02
N PHE A 59 -20.82 1.72 25.01
CA PHE A 59 -21.12 1.97 26.43
C PHE A 59 -19.83 2.02 27.25
N ALA A 60 -19.77 2.93 28.23
CA ALA A 60 -18.77 2.85 29.28
C ALA A 60 -19.31 1.95 30.40
N ILE A 61 -18.71 0.78 30.57
CA ILE A 61 -19.02 -0.17 31.66
C ILE A 61 -18.25 0.27 32.90
N ILE A 62 -18.95 0.46 34.02
CA ILE A 62 -18.34 0.92 35.28
C ILE A 62 -18.80 0.02 36.42
N ASP A 63 -17.84 -0.50 37.17
CA ASP A 63 -18.10 -1.19 38.45
C ASP A 63 -17.37 -0.44 39.57
N PRO A 64 -18.12 0.28 40.44
CA PRO A 64 -17.53 1.10 41.50
C PRO A 64 -16.97 0.27 42.67
N THR A 65 -17.28 -1.02 42.75
CA THR A 65 -17.01 -1.87 43.92
C THR A 65 -15.64 -2.57 43.88
N THR A 66 -14.88 -2.37 42.80
CA THR A 66 -13.66 -3.14 42.49
C THR A 66 -12.40 -2.50 43.09
N GLY A 67 -12.19 -2.70 44.39
CA GLY A 67 -10.93 -2.32 45.05
C GLY A 67 -10.74 -0.80 45.19
N SER A 68 -9.51 -0.30 45.03
CA SER A 68 -9.16 1.11 45.27
C SER A 68 -9.48 2.07 44.11
N LYS A 69 -9.79 1.55 42.92
CA LYS A 69 -10.20 2.32 41.74
C LYS A 69 -11.33 1.59 41.04
N PRO A 70 -12.38 2.30 40.58
CA PRO A 70 -13.47 1.66 39.86
C PRO A 70 -12.95 0.97 38.59
N TYR A 71 -13.46 -0.22 38.33
CA TYR A 71 -13.25 -0.92 37.07
C TYR A 71 -13.99 -0.18 35.98
N VAL A 72 -13.31 0.04 34.86
CA VAL A 72 -13.89 0.61 33.65
C VAL A 72 -13.56 -0.28 32.46
N ASP A 73 -14.52 -0.47 31.58
CA ASP A 73 -14.36 -1.10 30.26
C ASP A 73 -15.24 -0.39 29.21
N CYS A 74 -15.03 -0.72 27.94
CA CYS A 74 -15.91 -0.32 26.85
C CYS A 74 -16.81 -1.51 26.48
N GLY A 75 -18.12 -1.31 26.48
CA GLY A 75 -19.11 -2.21 25.93
C GLY A 75 -19.42 -1.88 24.48
N MET A 76 -19.49 -2.90 23.63
CA MET A 76 -19.86 -2.80 22.22
C MET A 76 -21.15 -3.56 21.96
N ILE A 77 -22.12 -2.95 21.28
CA ILE A 77 -23.25 -3.71 20.69
C ILE A 77 -22.72 -4.44 19.46
N VAL A 78 -22.55 -5.77 19.58
CA VAL A 78 -21.97 -6.58 18.51
C VAL A 78 -23.03 -7.07 17.51
N ASP A 79 -24.22 -7.40 18.00
CA ASP A 79 -25.35 -7.80 17.15
C ASP A 79 -26.30 -6.62 16.94
N ARG A 80 -26.19 -6.00 15.77
CA ARG A 80 -27.03 -4.85 15.40
C ARG A 80 -28.49 -5.24 15.12
N ALA A 81 -28.80 -6.52 14.92
CA ALA A 81 -30.19 -6.94 14.76
C ALA A 81 -31.01 -6.64 16.01
N GLN A 82 -30.37 -6.57 17.18
CA GLN A 82 -31.01 -6.16 18.43
C GLN A 82 -31.56 -4.74 18.38
N LEU A 83 -31.00 -3.86 17.53
CA LEU A 83 -31.45 -2.48 17.38
C LEU A 83 -32.54 -2.31 16.31
N ALA A 84 -32.84 -3.36 15.54
CA ALA A 84 -33.79 -3.29 14.44
C ALA A 84 -35.21 -2.99 14.97
N GLY A 85 -35.78 -1.86 14.54
CA GLY A 85 -37.11 -1.42 14.95
C GLY A 85 -37.19 -0.73 16.31
N LEU A 86 -36.06 -0.51 16.99
CA LEU A 86 -36.04 0.07 18.34
C LEU A 86 -35.91 1.61 18.39
N HIS A 87 -35.80 2.32 17.26
CA HIS A 87 -35.53 3.77 17.22
C HIS A 87 -34.46 4.21 18.25
N PHE A 88 -33.50 3.33 18.54
CA PHE A 88 -32.64 3.44 19.71
C PHE A 88 -31.77 4.69 19.66
N ASP A 89 -31.24 5.02 18.48
CA ASP A 89 -30.41 6.21 18.28
C ASP A 89 -31.23 7.51 18.36
N ASP A 90 -32.56 7.46 18.15
CA ASP A 90 -33.46 8.61 18.33
C ASP A 90 -33.89 8.75 19.81
N ALA A 91 -34.03 7.63 20.51
CA ALA A 91 -34.55 7.58 21.88
C ALA A 91 -33.47 7.72 22.97
N VAL A 92 -32.22 7.37 22.69
CA VAL A 92 -31.15 7.28 23.69
C VAL A 92 -30.04 8.29 23.43
N ALA A 93 -29.90 9.26 24.35
CA ALA A 93 -28.87 10.28 24.27
C ALA A 93 -27.55 9.83 24.94
N PRO A 94 -26.37 10.26 24.43
CA PRO A 94 -25.11 10.06 25.12
C PRO A 94 -25.16 10.62 26.55
N GLY A 95 -24.65 9.84 27.51
CA GLY A 95 -24.70 10.15 28.95
C GLY A 95 -25.83 9.45 29.71
N GLN A 96 -26.78 8.82 29.01
CA GLN A 96 -27.84 8.06 29.67
C GLN A 96 -27.31 6.81 30.38
N LEU A 97 -27.84 6.56 31.58
CA LEU A 97 -27.47 5.45 32.45
C LEU A 97 -28.33 4.23 32.19
N PHE A 98 -27.69 3.06 32.16
CA PHE A 98 -28.31 1.76 32.02
C PHE A 98 -27.87 0.86 33.18
N LYS A 99 -28.78 0.03 33.67
CA LYS A 99 -28.45 -1.07 34.57
C LYS A 99 -27.60 -2.08 33.80
N LEU A 100 -26.60 -2.65 34.47
CA LEU A 100 -25.69 -3.59 33.85
C LEU A 100 -25.75 -4.94 34.58
N SER A 101 -25.99 -6.01 33.83
CA SER A 101 -25.95 -7.39 34.34
C SER A 101 -24.88 -8.20 33.62
N PRO A 102 -23.83 -8.68 34.31
CA PRO A 102 -22.81 -9.53 33.70
C PRO A 102 -23.36 -10.93 33.41
N GLN A 103 -23.09 -11.47 32.22
CA GLN A 103 -23.62 -12.76 31.79
C GLN A 103 -22.58 -13.90 31.91
N PRO A 104 -23.00 -15.11 32.34
CA PRO A 104 -22.12 -16.28 32.39
C PRO A 104 -21.59 -16.63 30.99
N ARG A 105 -20.47 -17.37 30.96
CA ARG A 105 -19.97 -17.90 29.68
C ARG A 105 -20.94 -18.95 29.17
N TYR A 106 -21.12 -19.03 27.86
CA TYR A 106 -21.94 -20.07 27.24
C TYR A 106 -21.47 -21.47 27.69
N GLY A 107 -22.39 -22.25 28.26
CA GLY A 107 -22.13 -23.57 28.83
C GLY A 107 -21.84 -23.58 30.34
N ASP A 108 -21.74 -22.42 30.98
CA ASP A 108 -21.65 -22.29 32.44
C ASP A 108 -23.06 -22.31 33.05
N GLN A 109 -23.34 -23.29 33.91
CA GLN A 109 -24.63 -23.48 34.59
C GLN A 109 -24.64 -22.90 36.02
N SER A 110 -23.62 -22.11 36.39
CA SER A 110 -23.60 -21.40 37.67
C SER A 110 -24.86 -20.53 37.83
N THR A 111 -25.50 -20.62 38.99
CA THR A 111 -26.60 -19.72 39.39
C THR A 111 -26.10 -18.34 39.81
N ASP A 112 -24.83 -18.22 40.14
CA ASP A 112 -24.21 -16.96 40.55
C ASP A 112 -23.76 -16.17 39.32
N LEU A 113 -24.10 -14.88 39.29
CA LEU A 113 -23.64 -13.96 38.25
C LEU A 113 -22.11 -13.79 38.34
N PRO A 114 -21.39 -13.85 37.21
CA PRO A 114 -19.94 -13.66 37.19
C PRO A 114 -19.57 -12.22 37.54
N LYS A 115 -18.34 -12.02 38.04
CA LYS A 115 -17.82 -10.68 38.32
C LYS A 115 -17.65 -9.88 37.02
N VAL A 116 -17.98 -8.59 37.06
CA VAL A 116 -17.82 -7.66 35.92
C VAL A 116 -16.41 -7.72 35.33
N THR A 117 -15.39 -7.83 36.17
CA THR A 117 -13.97 -7.89 35.76
C THR A 117 -13.62 -9.11 34.89
N THR A 118 -14.35 -10.22 35.04
CA THR A 118 -14.10 -11.49 34.34
C THR A 118 -15.07 -11.78 33.21
N SER A 119 -16.16 -11.02 33.13
CA SER A 119 -17.23 -11.22 32.15
C SER A 119 -16.84 -10.66 30.79
N ARG A 120 -17.22 -11.39 29.74
CA ARG A 120 -17.10 -10.93 28.34
C ARG A 120 -18.41 -10.30 27.85
N ARG A 121 -19.54 -10.85 28.29
CA ARG A 121 -20.89 -10.46 27.87
C ARG A 121 -21.63 -9.80 29.01
N PHE A 122 -22.45 -8.82 28.67
CA PHE A 122 -23.29 -8.10 29.60
C PHE A 122 -24.63 -7.81 28.94
N VAL A 123 -25.67 -7.70 29.74
CA VAL A 123 -26.96 -7.17 29.32
C VAL A 123 -27.11 -5.79 29.94
N VAL A 124 -27.44 -4.80 29.13
CA VAL A 124 -27.82 -3.46 29.58
C VAL A 124 -29.33 -3.32 29.51
N ILE A 125 -29.92 -2.84 30.60
CA ILE A 125 -31.35 -2.63 30.73
C ILE A 125 -31.58 -1.16 31.07
N GLY A 126 -32.40 -0.48 30.28
CA GLY A 126 -32.72 0.91 30.52
C GLY A 126 -34.05 1.28 29.89
N GLU A 127 -34.68 2.31 30.45
CA GLU A 127 -35.89 2.90 29.89
C GLU A 127 -35.51 4.17 29.16
N ALA A 128 -36.01 4.35 27.95
CA ALA A 128 -35.90 5.62 27.24
C ALA A 128 -37.28 6.07 26.73
N PRO A 129 -37.62 7.36 26.90
CA PRO A 129 -38.87 7.92 26.37
C PRO A 129 -38.81 7.95 24.85
N HIS A 130 -39.88 7.50 24.19
CA HIS A 130 -40.07 7.62 22.76
C HIS A 130 -41.54 8.00 22.50
N ASP A 131 -41.76 9.14 21.85
CA ASP A 131 -43.08 9.78 21.72
C ASP A 131 -43.80 9.93 23.07
N ASP A 132 -44.96 9.29 23.23
CA ASP A 132 -45.84 9.44 24.41
C ASP A 132 -45.66 8.32 25.46
N HIS A 133 -44.73 7.38 25.24
CA HIS A 133 -44.52 6.21 26.11
C HIS A 133 -43.02 5.94 26.38
N ALA A 134 -42.71 5.25 27.48
CA ALA A 134 -41.36 4.79 27.78
C ALA A 134 -41.19 3.35 27.28
N HIS A 135 -40.12 3.09 26.53
CA HIS A 135 -39.76 1.75 26.10
C HIS A 135 -38.61 1.22 26.97
N GLU A 136 -38.75 -0.02 27.44
CA GLU A 136 -37.67 -0.75 28.08
C GLU A 136 -36.80 -1.40 26.99
N TYR A 137 -35.50 -1.13 27.05
CA TYR A 137 -34.48 -1.65 26.16
C TYR A 137 -33.64 -2.66 26.92
N GLU A 138 -33.59 -3.88 26.41
CA GLU A 138 -32.70 -4.94 26.87
C GLU A 138 -31.73 -5.26 25.73
N LEU A 139 -30.44 -4.94 25.89
CA LEU A 139 -29.42 -5.09 24.85
C LEU A 139 -28.23 -5.88 25.37
N GLU A 140 -27.71 -6.80 24.56
CA GLU A 140 -26.47 -7.49 24.84
C GLU A 140 -25.28 -6.67 24.33
N ILE A 141 -24.29 -6.47 25.20
CA ILE A 141 -23.02 -5.82 24.87
C ILE A 141 -21.83 -6.72 25.23
N ILE A 142 -20.75 -6.57 24.47
CA ILE A 142 -19.49 -7.27 24.71
C ILE A 142 -18.45 -6.29 25.23
N GLY A 143 -17.82 -6.62 26.36
CA GLY A 143 -16.71 -5.87 26.94
C GLY A 143 -15.45 -5.99 26.09
N VAL A 144 -14.82 -4.87 25.77
CA VAL A 144 -13.63 -4.77 24.92
C VAL A 144 -12.42 -5.44 25.55
N ARG A 145 -12.25 -5.38 26.88
CA ARG A 145 -11.11 -5.98 27.58
C ARG A 145 -11.08 -7.51 27.45
N ASN A 146 -12.25 -8.14 27.55
CA ASN A 146 -12.41 -9.59 27.47
C ASN A 146 -12.93 -10.06 26.09
N GLY A 147 -13.10 -9.13 25.16
CA GLY A 147 -13.56 -9.36 23.79
C GLY A 147 -12.44 -9.86 22.87
N SER A 148 -12.86 -10.62 21.86
CA SER A 148 -12.02 -11.16 20.80
C SER A 148 -11.92 -10.18 19.62
N LEU A 149 -10.95 -10.41 18.74
CA LEU A 149 -10.83 -9.67 17.48
C LEU A 149 -12.09 -9.78 16.61
N SER A 150 -12.76 -10.94 16.67
CA SER A 150 -14.01 -11.18 15.96
C SER A 150 -15.15 -10.30 16.48
N ASP A 151 -15.17 -9.97 17.77
CA ASP A 151 -16.18 -9.08 18.35
C ASP A 151 -15.98 -7.66 17.85
N VAL A 152 -14.73 -7.19 17.81
CA VAL A 152 -14.39 -5.87 17.24
C VAL A 152 -14.75 -5.82 15.76
N ALA A 153 -14.45 -6.88 15.01
CA ALA A 153 -14.80 -6.96 13.60
C ALA A 153 -16.32 -6.94 13.36
N SER A 154 -17.08 -7.59 14.23
CA SER A 154 -18.54 -7.62 14.15
C SER A 154 -19.16 -6.28 14.55
N PHE A 155 -18.64 -5.63 15.61
CA PHE A 155 -19.05 -4.28 16.03
C PHE A 155 -18.91 -3.24 14.90
N TYR A 156 -17.80 -3.28 14.18
CA TYR A 156 -17.54 -2.42 13.04
C TYR A 156 -18.17 -2.91 11.72
N ASP A 157 -18.89 -4.03 11.72
CA ASP A 157 -19.43 -4.67 10.50
C ASP A 157 -18.37 -4.80 9.40
N ILE A 158 -17.25 -5.44 9.73
CA ILE A 158 -16.16 -5.71 8.78
C ILE A 158 -16.57 -6.87 7.86
N THR A 159 -17.48 -6.58 6.95
CA THR A 159 -18.00 -7.51 5.94
C THR A 159 -17.83 -6.94 4.53
N LEU A 160 -17.78 -7.78 3.50
CA LEU A 160 -17.70 -7.32 2.11
C LEU A 160 -18.99 -6.66 1.63
N THR A 161 -20.11 -6.91 2.32
CA THR A 161 -21.41 -6.28 2.09
C THR A 161 -21.49 -4.86 2.66
N ASN A 162 -20.62 -4.50 3.61
CA ASN A 162 -20.54 -3.15 4.13
C ASN A 162 -19.94 -2.20 3.07
N PRO A 163 -20.69 -1.18 2.60
CA PRO A 163 -20.21 -0.26 1.57
C PRO A 163 -18.98 0.55 2.01
N ARG A 164 -18.76 0.76 3.31
CA ARG A 164 -17.57 1.44 3.84
C ARG A 164 -16.32 0.60 3.65
N VAL A 165 -16.41 -0.70 3.96
CA VAL A 165 -15.32 -1.67 3.73
C VAL A 165 -15.04 -1.79 2.24
N LEU A 166 -16.08 -1.93 1.42
CA LEU A 166 -15.94 -2.06 -0.03
C LEU A 166 -15.34 -0.78 -0.66
N GLY A 167 -15.78 0.39 -0.23
CA GLY A 167 -15.22 1.68 -0.65
C GLY A 167 -13.74 1.80 -0.29
N GLY A 168 -13.38 1.44 0.96
CA GLY A 168 -11.98 1.34 1.38
C GLY A 168 -11.16 0.39 0.51
N LEU A 169 -11.69 -0.80 0.22
CA LEU A 169 -11.04 -1.82 -0.61
C LEU A 169 -10.70 -1.30 -2.01
N PHE A 170 -11.65 -0.65 -2.67
CA PHE A 170 -11.42 -0.05 -3.98
C PHE A 170 -10.41 1.08 -3.92
N ILE A 171 -10.49 1.97 -2.93
CA ILE A 171 -9.51 3.05 -2.74
C ILE A 171 -8.11 2.46 -2.55
N GLY A 172 -7.97 1.42 -1.74
CA GLY A 172 -6.68 0.75 -1.49
C GLY A 172 -6.09 0.14 -2.77
N THR A 173 -6.96 -0.47 -3.58
CA THR A 173 -6.56 -1.03 -4.88
C THR A 173 -6.10 0.07 -5.84
N LEU A 174 -6.89 1.13 -5.96
CA LEU A 174 -6.59 2.27 -6.83
C LEU A 174 -5.31 2.98 -6.40
N LEU A 175 -5.06 3.07 -5.10
CA LEU A 175 -3.87 3.69 -4.53
C LEU A 175 -2.58 2.99 -4.96
N ALA A 176 -2.57 1.65 -5.00
CA ALA A 176 -1.42 0.90 -5.47
C ALA A 176 -1.09 1.24 -6.95
N PHE A 177 -2.10 1.23 -7.82
CA PHE A 177 -1.91 1.57 -9.24
C PHE A 177 -1.56 3.04 -9.45
N LEU A 178 -2.19 3.96 -8.70
CA LEU A 178 -1.91 5.39 -8.76
C LEU A 178 -0.46 5.67 -8.35
N PHE A 179 0.00 5.05 -7.28
CA PHE A 179 1.38 5.18 -6.82
C PHE A 179 2.38 4.69 -7.89
N CYS A 180 2.11 3.55 -8.51
CA CYS A 180 2.92 3.07 -9.64
C CYS A 180 2.90 4.04 -10.82
N ALA A 181 1.72 4.56 -11.19
CA ALA A 181 1.61 5.50 -12.30
C ALA A 181 2.43 6.78 -12.05
N LEU A 182 2.37 7.33 -10.84
CA LEU A 182 3.13 8.53 -10.45
C LEU A 182 4.64 8.28 -10.49
N THR A 183 5.10 7.17 -9.91
CA THR A 183 6.52 6.83 -9.87
C THR A 183 7.09 6.51 -11.26
N MET A 184 6.38 5.76 -12.10
CA MET A 184 6.80 5.51 -13.49
C MET A 184 6.82 6.80 -14.33
N SER A 185 5.80 7.65 -14.18
CA SER A 185 5.72 8.93 -14.89
C SER A 185 6.88 9.87 -14.50
N ALA A 186 7.24 9.89 -13.22
CA ALA A 186 8.40 10.63 -12.71
C ALA A 186 9.72 10.13 -13.31
N VAL A 187 9.94 8.82 -13.33
CA VAL A 187 11.14 8.22 -13.95
C VAL A 187 11.19 8.56 -15.44
N GLY A 188 10.06 8.47 -16.15
CA GLY A 188 9.97 8.83 -17.56
C GLY A 188 10.39 10.28 -17.84
N ARG A 189 9.92 11.23 -17.02
CA ARG A 189 10.32 12.65 -17.13
C ARG A 189 11.81 12.84 -16.89
N ALA A 190 12.36 12.22 -15.83
CA ALA A 190 13.79 12.31 -15.50
C ALA A 190 14.66 11.67 -16.59
N ALA A 191 14.27 10.50 -17.10
CA ALA A 191 14.95 9.81 -18.19
C ALA A 191 14.93 10.63 -19.49
N TYR A 192 13.81 11.29 -19.80
CA TYR A 192 13.72 12.16 -20.97
C TYR A 192 14.63 13.39 -20.85
N ALA A 193 14.71 14.01 -19.66
CA ALA A 193 15.63 15.11 -19.40
C ALA A 193 17.09 14.64 -19.54
N MET A 194 17.44 13.49 -18.97
CA MET A 194 18.76 12.87 -19.10
C MET A 194 19.13 12.60 -20.55
N MET A 195 18.22 12.01 -21.34
CA MET A 195 18.44 11.70 -22.74
C MET A 195 18.71 12.97 -23.57
N ARG A 196 17.94 14.05 -23.34
CA ARG A 196 18.17 15.33 -24.02
C ARG A 196 19.53 15.93 -23.66
N GLU A 197 19.94 15.82 -22.41
CA GLU A 197 21.26 16.29 -21.97
C GLU A 197 22.39 15.47 -22.63
N CYS A 198 22.30 14.14 -22.65
CA CYS A 198 23.26 13.30 -23.36
C CYS A 198 23.31 13.66 -24.86
N ARG A 199 22.16 13.87 -25.51
CA ARG A 199 22.12 14.29 -26.94
C ARG A 199 22.76 15.66 -27.15
N ARG A 200 22.56 16.61 -26.23
CA ARG A 200 23.20 17.93 -26.26
C ARG A 200 24.71 17.81 -26.15
N GLN A 201 25.21 17.02 -25.19
CA GLN A 201 26.65 16.78 -25.02
C GLN A 201 27.25 16.07 -26.25
N PHE A 202 26.61 15.02 -26.78
CA PHE A 202 27.08 14.35 -28.00
C PHE A 202 27.08 15.27 -29.22
N ALA A 203 26.15 16.22 -29.34
CA ALA A 203 26.20 17.22 -30.41
C ALA A 203 27.42 18.15 -30.27
N ARG A 204 27.74 18.59 -29.04
CA ARG A 204 28.93 19.41 -28.76
C ARG A 204 30.23 18.65 -28.98
N MET A 205 30.30 17.38 -28.54
CA MET A 205 31.45 16.51 -28.80
C MET A 205 31.70 16.33 -30.29
N ARG A 206 30.66 16.08 -31.10
CA ARG A 206 30.80 16.00 -32.56
C ARG A 206 31.34 17.28 -33.18
N GLN A 207 30.90 18.46 -32.72
CA GLN A 207 31.46 19.74 -33.17
C GLN A 207 32.94 19.88 -32.79
N ALA A 208 33.32 19.45 -31.58
CA ALA A 208 34.70 19.46 -31.13
C ALA A 208 35.60 18.54 -31.99
N PHE A 209 35.13 17.33 -32.31
CA PHE A 209 35.86 16.41 -33.17
C PHE A 209 36.02 16.94 -34.60
N ARG A 210 35.00 17.61 -35.16
CA ARG A 210 35.13 18.32 -36.44
C ARG A 210 36.20 19.40 -36.40
N ALA A 211 36.20 20.22 -35.34
CA ALA A 211 37.19 21.29 -35.17
C ALA A 211 38.62 20.75 -35.03
N GLN A 212 38.77 19.53 -34.51
CA GLN A 212 40.06 18.83 -34.37
C GLN A 212 40.47 18.03 -35.63
N GLY A 213 39.69 18.10 -36.71
CA GLY A 213 40.03 17.49 -38.01
C GLY A 213 39.66 16.02 -38.16
N MET A 214 38.79 15.47 -37.30
CA MET A 214 38.29 14.09 -37.45
C MET A 214 37.37 13.97 -38.68
N SER A 215 37.50 12.87 -39.43
CA SER A 215 36.69 12.64 -40.63
C SER A 215 35.20 12.46 -40.28
N GLU A 216 34.28 12.87 -41.16
CA GLU A 216 32.83 12.66 -40.93
C GLU A 216 32.47 11.18 -40.77
N HIS A 217 33.21 10.29 -41.44
CA HIS A 217 33.05 8.85 -41.30
C HIS A 217 33.38 8.36 -39.88
N ASP A 218 34.45 8.86 -39.27
CA ASP A 218 34.84 8.49 -37.91
C ASP A 218 33.97 9.17 -36.85
N ILE A 219 33.41 10.35 -37.16
CA ILE A 219 32.43 11.03 -36.31
C ILE A 219 31.09 10.28 -36.31
N ALA A 220 30.71 9.63 -37.40
CA ALA A 220 29.49 8.84 -37.47
C ALA A 220 29.55 7.54 -36.62
N ASP A 221 30.76 7.08 -36.26
CA ASP A 221 31.00 5.87 -35.48
C ASP A 221 31.42 6.22 -34.03
N PRO A 222 30.51 6.12 -33.04
CA PRO A 222 30.81 6.43 -31.64
C PRO A 222 31.94 5.59 -31.03
N GLU A 223 32.27 4.42 -31.60
CA GLU A 223 33.33 3.56 -31.07
C GLU A 223 34.74 4.12 -31.34
N LYS A 224 34.87 5.02 -32.32
CA LYS A 224 36.12 5.69 -32.66
C LYS A 224 36.35 6.99 -31.91
N TRP A 225 35.37 7.42 -31.11
CA TRP A 225 35.44 8.71 -30.43
C TRP A 225 36.47 8.67 -29.28
N PRO A 226 37.28 9.73 -29.12
CA PRO A 226 38.04 9.95 -27.91
C PRO A 226 37.11 9.96 -26.69
N LYS A 227 37.55 9.34 -25.59
CA LYS A 227 36.74 9.24 -24.36
C LYS A 227 36.47 10.60 -23.70
N ARG A 228 37.30 11.60 -23.99
CA ARG A 228 37.18 12.96 -23.46
C ARG A 228 37.54 13.98 -24.51
N VAL A 229 36.87 15.13 -24.46
CA VAL A 229 37.16 16.26 -25.34
C VAL A 229 36.82 17.57 -24.64
N THR A 230 37.71 18.57 -24.75
CA THR A 230 37.43 19.92 -24.25
C THR A 230 36.92 20.77 -25.40
N PHE A 231 35.77 21.42 -25.20
CA PHE A 231 35.15 22.29 -26.19
C PHE A 231 34.48 23.48 -25.50
N GLU A 232 34.72 24.70 -26.02
CA GLU A 232 34.19 25.95 -25.44
C GLU A 232 34.51 26.12 -23.93
N GLY A 233 35.67 25.63 -23.48
CA GLY A 233 36.10 25.73 -22.07
C GLY A 233 35.47 24.69 -21.13
N VAL A 234 34.69 23.74 -21.64
CA VAL A 234 34.07 22.65 -20.87
C VAL A 234 34.65 21.30 -21.29
N GLU A 235 34.98 20.43 -20.32
CA GLU A 235 35.40 19.05 -20.56
C GLU A 235 34.17 18.14 -20.69
N TYR A 236 34.04 17.45 -21.83
CA TYR A 236 33.00 16.46 -22.09
C TYR A 236 33.58 15.03 -22.02
N PRO A 237 32.80 14.05 -21.54
CA PRO A 237 31.42 14.15 -21.04
C PRO A 237 31.33 14.84 -19.66
N ASP A 238 30.33 15.72 -19.51
CA ASP A 238 30.00 16.40 -18.27
C ASP A 238 29.03 15.54 -17.45
N TYR A 239 29.59 14.75 -16.54
CA TYR A 239 28.82 13.89 -15.65
C TYR A 239 28.04 14.68 -14.58
N ALA A 240 28.53 15.87 -14.17
CA ALA A 240 27.92 16.65 -13.10
C ALA A 240 26.53 17.16 -13.52
N SER A 241 26.39 17.61 -14.76
CA SER A 241 25.09 17.98 -15.33
C SER A 241 24.10 16.83 -15.26
N CYS A 242 24.50 15.62 -15.67
CA CYS A 242 23.64 14.43 -15.60
C CYS A 242 23.23 14.08 -14.16
N VAL A 243 24.16 14.10 -13.20
CA VAL A 243 23.88 13.83 -11.78
C VAL A 243 22.92 14.88 -11.20
N SER A 244 23.06 16.15 -11.57
CA SER A 244 22.19 17.21 -11.07
C SER A 244 20.73 17.03 -11.52
N ILE A 245 20.52 16.61 -12.78
CA ILE A 245 19.19 16.36 -13.35
C ILE A 245 18.49 15.21 -12.63
N SER A 246 19.19 14.08 -12.44
CA SER A 246 18.61 12.93 -11.75
C SER A 246 18.33 13.22 -10.27
N THR A 247 19.24 13.93 -9.61
CA THR A 247 19.11 14.28 -8.18
C THR A 247 17.93 15.21 -7.92
N ALA A 248 17.86 16.33 -8.65
CA ALA A 248 16.79 17.32 -8.48
C ALA A 248 15.42 16.73 -8.89
N GLY A 249 15.40 15.94 -9.96
CA GLY A 249 14.20 15.22 -10.40
C GLY A 249 13.70 14.24 -9.34
N ALA A 250 14.58 13.38 -8.80
CA ALA A 250 14.20 12.40 -7.78
C ALA A 250 13.62 13.07 -6.52
N GLN A 251 14.27 14.10 -6.00
CA GLN A 251 13.82 14.79 -4.78
C GLN A 251 12.43 15.41 -4.94
N ARG A 252 12.18 16.09 -6.06
CA ARG A 252 10.89 16.74 -6.31
C ARG A 252 9.75 15.74 -6.52
N GLU A 253 10.03 14.67 -7.25
CA GLU A 253 9.02 13.71 -7.66
C GLU A 253 8.64 12.71 -6.56
N MET A 254 9.49 12.53 -5.54
CA MET A 254 9.20 11.68 -4.37
C MET A 254 8.18 12.27 -3.39
N VAL A 255 7.97 13.59 -3.43
CA VAL A 255 7.12 14.29 -2.45
C VAL A 255 5.65 13.88 -2.58
N VAL A 256 5.11 13.87 -3.81
CA VAL A 256 3.68 13.60 -4.03
C VAL A 256 3.28 12.19 -3.60
N PRO A 257 3.98 11.11 -4.01
CA PRO A 257 3.63 9.77 -3.56
C PRO A 257 3.75 9.58 -2.04
N ALA A 258 4.72 10.25 -1.39
CA ALA A 258 4.90 10.18 0.06
C ALA A 258 3.76 10.86 0.83
N ILE A 259 3.36 12.07 0.42
CA ILE A 259 2.22 12.78 1.02
C ILE A 259 0.95 11.95 0.87
N LEU A 260 0.72 11.40 -0.32
CA LEU A 260 -0.46 10.59 -0.63
C LEU A 260 -0.54 9.34 0.28
N ALA A 261 0.59 8.68 0.54
CA ALA A 261 0.65 7.54 1.45
C ALA A 261 0.29 7.87 2.91
N ILE A 262 0.50 9.12 3.34
CA ILE A 262 0.17 9.60 4.69
C ILE A 262 -1.27 10.11 4.73
N VAL A 263 -1.67 10.93 3.78
CA VAL A 263 -2.98 11.61 3.80
C VAL A 263 -4.14 10.65 3.56
N VAL A 264 -3.99 9.68 2.63
CA VAL A 264 -5.10 8.80 2.24
C VAL A 264 -5.64 7.97 3.42
N PRO A 265 -4.83 7.29 4.24
CA PRO A 265 -5.34 6.57 5.42
C PRO A 265 -6.09 7.47 6.42
N LEU A 266 -5.64 8.71 6.61
CA LEU A 266 -6.31 9.67 7.50
C LEU A 266 -7.66 10.07 6.93
N VAL A 267 -7.72 10.46 5.65
CA VAL A 267 -8.97 10.85 5.00
C VAL A 267 -9.95 9.69 4.97
N VAL A 268 -9.50 8.49 4.59
CA VAL A 268 -10.35 7.29 4.59
C VAL A 268 -10.83 6.96 6.00
N GLY A 269 -9.96 7.02 7.01
CA GLY A 269 -10.36 6.71 8.38
C GLY A 269 -11.30 7.74 9.00
N LEU A 270 -11.16 9.03 8.66
CA LEU A 270 -12.08 10.04 9.14
C LEU A 270 -13.42 9.99 8.42
N LEU A 271 -13.47 9.65 7.13
CA LEU A 271 -14.72 9.65 6.35
C LEU A 271 -15.47 8.32 6.37
N LEU A 272 -14.75 7.20 6.33
CA LEU A 272 -15.30 5.84 6.23
C LEU A 272 -15.10 5.01 7.51
N ASP A 273 -14.59 5.65 8.58
CA ASP A 273 -14.32 5.05 9.89
C ASP A 273 -13.33 3.86 9.80
N VAL A 274 -13.17 3.12 10.91
CA VAL A 274 -12.37 1.88 10.99
C VAL A 274 -12.67 0.89 9.83
N PRO A 275 -13.93 0.63 9.42
CA PRO A 275 -14.22 -0.31 8.33
C PRO A 275 -13.59 0.11 7.01
N GLY A 276 -13.59 1.40 6.70
CA GLY A 276 -12.95 1.94 5.50
C GLY A 276 -11.43 1.76 5.51
N VAL A 277 -10.77 1.97 6.66
CA VAL A 277 -9.32 1.72 6.78
C VAL A 277 -9.01 0.25 6.63
N VAL A 278 -9.82 -0.64 7.21
CA VAL A 278 -9.66 -2.08 7.04
C VAL A 278 -9.77 -2.47 5.57
N GLY A 279 -10.76 -1.93 4.86
CA GLY A 279 -10.88 -2.08 3.41
C GLY A 279 -9.63 -1.58 2.68
N LEU A 280 -9.17 -0.36 2.99
CA LEU A 280 -7.99 0.26 2.39
C LEU A 280 -6.74 -0.62 2.52
N LEU A 281 -6.49 -1.12 3.72
CA LEU A 281 -5.35 -1.99 4.00
C LEU A 281 -5.47 -3.33 3.27
N ALA A 282 -6.67 -3.94 3.25
CA ALA A 282 -6.91 -5.20 2.55
C ALA A 282 -6.73 -5.08 1.03
N GLY A 283 -7.34 -4.05 0.42
CA GLY A 283 -7.25 -3.81 -1.03
C GLY A 283 -5.84 -3.41 -1.47
N GLY A 284 -5.19 -2.52 -0.70
CA GLY A 284 -3.81 -2.10 -0.96
C GLY A 284 -2.81 -3.25 -0.83
N LEU A 285 -2.99 -4.14 0.15
CA LEU A 285 -2.16 -5.32 0.32
C LEU A 285 -2.36 -6.32 -0.84
N ALA A 286 -3.60 -6.71 -1.14
CA ALA A 286 -3.89 -7.72 -2.16
C ALA A 286 -3.41 -7.29 -3.55
N SER A 287 -3.76 -6.07 -3.97
CA SER A 287 -3.37 -5.54 -5.28
C SER A 287 -1.89 -5.15 -5.34
N GLY A 288 -1.39 -4.43 -4.33
CA GLY A 288 -0.02 -3.95 -4.28
C GLY A 288 0.98 -5.09 -4.25
N PHE A 289 0.69 -6.19 -3.54
CA PHE A 289 1.52 -7.38 -3.55
C PHE A 289 1.59 -8.03 -4.95
N ALA A 290 0.43 -8.24 -5.60
CA ALA A 290 0.38 -8.84 -6.93
C ALA A 290 1.13 -8.01 -7.97
N VAL A 291 0.91 -6.69 -7.97
CA VAL A 291 1.57 -5.76 -8.90
C VAL A 291 3.07 -5.66 -8.62
N ALA A 292 3.49 -5.65 -7.35
CA ALA A 292 4.91 -5.62 -7.00
C ALA A 292 5.67 -6.84 -7.52
N ILE A 293 5.09 -8.04 -7.37
CA ILE A 293 5.68 -9.28 -7.91
C ILE A 293 5.75 -9.23 -9.42
N PHE A 294 4.65 -8.85 -10.08
CA PHE A 294 4.59 -8.73 -11.52
C PHE A 294 5.69 -7.79 -12.05
N MET A 295 5.80 -6.58 -11.49
CA MET A 295 6.79 -5.58 -11.92
C MET A 295 8.23 -6.04 -11.69
N ALA A 296 8.52 -6.62 -10.54
CA ALA A 296 9.87 -7.11 -10.22
C ALA A 296 10.30 -8.26 -11.15
N ASN A 297 9.39 -9.19 -11.43
CA ASN A 297 9.68 -10.34 -12.29
C ASN A 297 9.75 -9.95 -13.77
N ALA A 298 8.81 -9.14 -14.26
CA ALA A 298 8.81 -8.67 -15.64
C ALA A 298 10.06 -7.84 -15.96
N GLY A 299 10.40 -6.86 -15.12
CA GLY A 299 11.63 -6.08 -15.32
C GLY A 299 12.90 -6.91 -15.20
N GLY A 300 12.93 -7.90 -14.30
CA GLY A 300 14.05 -8.83 -14.18
C GLY A 300 14.19 -9.77 -15.40
N ALA A 301 13.08 -10.21 -15.97
CA ALA A 301 13.07 -11.04 -17.17
C ALA A 301 13.62 -10.28 -18.39
N TRP A 302 13.23 -9.02 -18.59
CA TRP A 302 13.76 -8.20 -19.68
C TRP A 302 15.26 -7.90 -19.53
N ASP A 303 15.76 -7.59 -18.33
CA ASP A 303 17.20 -7.39 -18.10
C ASP A 303 18.00 -8.69 -18.36
N ASN A 304 17.47 -9.83 -17.92
CA ASN A 304 18.09 -11.13 -18.16
C ASN A 304 18.08 -11.51 -19.64
N ALA A 305 17.00 -11.22 -20.37
CA ALA A 305 16.92 -11.43 -21.82
C ALA A 305 17.95 -10.58 -22.57
N LYS A 306 18.11 -9.31 -22.19
CA LYS A 306 19.16 -8.43 -22.74
C LYS A 306 20.56 -8.99 -22.46
N LYS A 307 20.86 -9.36 -21.20
CA LYS A 307 22.15 -9.94 -20.82
C LYS A 307 22.45 -11.26 -21.54
N LEU A 308 21.42 -12.08 -21.77
CA LEU A 308 21.55 -13.30 -22.56
C LEU A 308 21.99 -12.98 -24.00
N ILE A 309 21.34 -12.03 -24.67
CA ILE A 309 21.74 -11.63 -26.02
C ILE A 309 23.15 -11.01 -26.03
N GLU A 310 23.49 -10.20 -25.03
CA GLU A 310 24.83 -9.60 -24.89
C GLU A 310 25.93 -10.66 -24.69
N SER A 311 25.61 -11.79 -24.05
CA SER A 311 26.55 -12.89 -23.79
C SER A 311 27.02 -13.58 -25.07
N TYR A 312 26.24 -13.52 -26.15
CA TYR A 312 26.61 -14.09 -27.45
C TYR A 312 27.65 -13.21 -28.20
N GLY A 313 27.98 -12.03 -27.70
CA GLY A 313 28.94 -11.13 -28.35
C GLY A 313 28.37 -10.49 -29.61
N ARG A 314 29.21 -10.10 -30.56
CA ARG A 314 28.78 -9.52 -31.85
C ARG A 314 28.91 -10.55 -32.95
N MET A 315 27.83 -10.86 -33.65
CA MET A 315 27.83 -11.82 -34.77
C MET A 315 27.43 -11.11 -36.06
N THR A 316 28.37 -10.98 -37.01
CA THR A 316 28.08 -10.45 -38.35
C THR A 316 27.47 -11.52 -39.24
N ALA A 317 26.75 -11.13 -40.30
CA ALA A 317 26.16 -12.10 -41.23
C ALA A 317 27.23 -12.95 -41.95
N ASP A 318 28.36 -12.35 -42.34
CA ASP A 318 29.46 -13.09 -42.97
C ASP A 318 30.12 -14.09 -42.00
N ASP A 319 30.40 -13.66 -40.76
CA ASP A 319 31.01 -14.53 -39.75
C ASP A 319 30.08 -15.69 -39.36
N PHE A 320 28.78 -15.42 -39.24
CA PHE A 320 27.81 -16.41 -38.79
C PHE A 320 27.63 -17.55 -39.80
N VAL A 321 27.66 -17.25 -41.11
CA VAL A 321 27.61 -18.28 -42.16
C VAL A 321 28.95 -19.03 -42.26
N ALA A 322 30.07 -18.34 -42.13
CA ALA A 322 31.39 -18.94 -42.30
C ALA A 322 31.87 -19.80 -41.11
N LYS A 323 31.48 -19.46 -39.88
CA LYS A 323 32.02 -20.06 -38.66
C LYS A 323 30.98 -20.91 -37.93
N LYS A 324 31.09 -22.23 -38.05
CA LYS A 324 30.23 -23.18 -37.34
C LYS A 324 30.29 -23.04 -35.81
N GLU A 325 31.44 -22.64 -35.28
CA GLU A 325 31.64 -22.33 -33.85
C GLU A 325 30.73 -21.23 -33.33
N LEU A 326 30.38 -20.23 -34.15
CA LEU A 326 29.45 -19.17 -33.75
C LEU A 326 28.00 -19.67 -33.78
N GLN A 327 27.67 -20.58 -34.70
CA GLN A 327 26.36 -21.20 -34.80
C GLN A 327 26.09 -22.11 -33.59
N ASP A 328 27.11 -22.83 -33.11
CA ASP A 328 27.01 -23.74 -31.97
C ASP A 328 26.82 -23.02 -30.62
N LYS A 329 27.18 -21.74 -30.54
CA LYS A 329 26.90 -20.90 -29.35
C LYS A 329 25.42 -20.53 -29.22
N VAL A 330 24.67 -20.60 -30.32
CA VAL A 330 23.27 -20.16 -30.36
C VAL A 330 22.34 -21.38 -30.21
N PRO A 331 21.21 -21.24 -29.48
CA PRO A 331 20.23 -22.32 -29.33
C PRO A 331 19.80 -22.91 -30.68
N ALA A 332 19.62 -24.23 -30.72
CA ALA A 332 19.33 -24.96 -31.96
C ALA A 332 18.00 -24.49 -32.59
N GLU A 333 17.04 -24.08 -31.77
CA GLU A 333 15.69 -23.70 -32.14
C GLU A 333 15.65 -22.43 -33.01
N ILE A 334 16.65 -21.55 -32.88
CA ILE A 334 16.70 -20.27 -33.62
C ILE A 334 17.80 -20.24 -34.69
N ARG A 335 18.64 -21.28 -34.75
CA ARG A 335 19.82 -21.31 -35.63
C ARG A 335 19.46 -21.23 -37.10
N ASP A 336 18.48 -22.01 -37.55
CA ASP A 336 18.05 -22.05 -38.95
C ASP A 336 17.45 -20.72 -39.40
N ALA A 337 16.67 -20.07 -38.54
CA ALA A 337 16.11 -18.75 -38.79
C ALA A 337 17.21 -17.68 -38.92
N LEU A 338 18.24 -17.74 -38.07
CA LEU A 338 19.36 -16.81 -38.12
C LEU A 338 20.26 -17.03 -39.34
N LEU A 339 20.45 -18.28 -39.77
CA LEU A 339 21.18 -18.59 -41.00
C LEU A 339 20.46 -18.03 -42.22
N ALA A 340 19.14 -18.23 -42.32
CA ALA A 340 18.33 -17.64 -43.38
C ALA A 340 18.42 -16.11 -43.40
N LYS A 341 18.34 -15.46 -42.23
CA LYS A 341 18.50 -14.01 -42.06
C LYS A 341 19.90 -13.53 -42.48
N ALA A 342 20.95 -14.28 -42.12
CA ALA A 342 22.33 -13.96 -42.51
C ALA A 342 22.52 -14.05 -44.02
N ASP A 343 22.02 -15.10 -44.66
CA ASP A 343 22.11 -15.26 -46.13
C ASP A 343 21.35 -14.16 -46.88
N GLU A 344 20.20 -13.72 -46.37
CA GLU A 344 19.46 -12.60 -46.93
C GLU A 344 20.25 -11.28 -46.83
N LEU A 345 20.84 -10.99 -45.67
CA LEU A 345 21.69 -9.81 -45.47
C LEU A 345 22.91 -9.83 -46.40
N ARG A 346 23.53 -10.99 -46.62
CA ARG A 346 24.64 -11.15 -47.57
C ARG A 346 24.20 -10.88 -49.01
N LYS A 347 23.04 -11.39 -49.43
CA LYS A 347 22.46 -11.11 -50.76
C LYS A 347 22.16 -9.63 -50.98
N GLN A 348 21.85 -8.88 -49.91
CA GLN A 348 21.66 -7.43 -49.94
C GLN A 348 22.98 -6.63 -49.89
N GLY A 349 24.14 -7.28 -49.89
CA GLY A 349 25.45 -6.62 -49.76
C GLY A 349 25.75 -6.09 -48.35
N LYS A 350 25.01 -6.53 -47.33
CA LYS A 350 25.11 -6.09 -45.92
C LYS A 350 25.78 -7.14 -45.03
N GLY A 351 26.78 -7.86 -45.54
CA GLY A 351 27.47 -8.95 -44.83
C GLY A 351 28.12 -8.54 -43.49
N SER A 352 28.52 -7.27 -43.36
CA SER A 352 29.07 -6.68 -42.12
C SER A 352 28.01 -6.34 -41.06
N SER A 353 26.71 -6.45 -41.39
CA SER A 353 25.63 -6.15 -40.43
C SER A 353 25.51 -7.26 -39.39
N TYR A 354 25.15 -6.87 -38.16
CA TYR A 354 24.97 -7.81 -37.06
C TYR A 354 23.66 -8.59 -37.22
N VAL A 355 23.77 -9.92 -37.35
CA VAL A 355 22.61 -10.82 -37.48
C VAL A 355 22.03 -11.18 -36.11
N TYR A 356 22.88 -11.33 -35.10
CA TYR A 356 22.51 -11.69 -33.73
C TYR A 356 23.55 -11.19 -32.72
N GLY A 357 23.19 -11.16 -31.43
CA GLY A 357 24.04 -10.63 -30.37
C GLY A 357 24.10 -9.10 -30.33
N LYS A 358 25.08 -8.54 -29.61
CA LYS A 358 25.21 -7.11 -29.33
C LYS A 358 25.24 -6.27 -30.62
N GLY A 359 24.36 -5.29 -30.70
CA GLY A 359 24.20 -4.41 -31.85
C GLY A 359 23.22 -4.89 -32.93
N SER A 360 22.74 -6.14 -32.86
CA SER A 360 21.67 -6.63 -33.73
C SER A 360 20.33 -5.97 -33.39
N ASP A 361 19.35 -6.10 -34.29
CA ASP A 361 18.00 -5.56 -34.02
C ASP A 361 17.29 -6.30 -32.88
N ASP A 362 17.60 -7.58 -32.66
CA ASP A 362 17.10 -8.37 -31.52
C ASP A 362 17.70 -7.85 -30.19
N HIS A 363 18.99 -7.46 -30.20
CA HIS A 363 19.61 -6.78 -29.06
C HIS A 363 18.95 -5.43 -28.80
N LYS A 364 18.71 -4.61 -29.83
CA LYS A 364 18.01 -3.33 -29.65
C LYS A 364 16.59 -3.53 -29.08
N ALA A 365 15.86 -4.54 -29.53
CA ALA A 365 14.53 -4.86 -29.01
C ALA A 365 14.57 -5.24 -27.52
N THR A 366 15.54 -6.05 -27.11
CA THR A 366 15.73 -6.39 -25.68
C THR A 366 16.22 -5.22 -24.84
N VAL A 367 17.02 -4.31 -25.40
CA VAL A 367 17.39 -3.05 -24.74
C VAL A 367 16.14 -2.17 -24.52
N VAL A 368 15.24 -2.08 -25.50
CA VAL A 368 13.96 -1.37 -25.30
C VAL A 368 13.16 -2.00 -24.17
N GLY A 369 13.02 -3.33 -24.16
CA GLY A 369 12.35 -4.07 -23.08
C GLY A 369 12.95 -3.80 -21.70
N ASP A 370 14.28 -3.80 -21.58
CA ASP A 370 14.98 -3.49 -20.32
C ASP A 370 14.73 -2.06 -19.86
N THR A 371 14.80 -1.07 -20.77
CA THR A 371 14.50 0.34 -20.43
C THR A 371 13.05 0.58 -19.99
N VAL A 372 12.10 -0.22 -20.49
CA VAL A 372 10.71 -0.24 -20.00
C VAL A 372 10.64 -0.94 -18.63
N GLY A 373 11.42 -1.99 -18.44
CA GLY A 373 11.49 -2.77 -17.21
C GLY A 373 12.19 -2.06 -16.04
N ASP A 374 13.12 -1.15 -16.28
CA ASP A 374 13.87 -0.41 -15.24
C ASP A 374 12.96 0.30 -14.22
N PRO A 375 11.98 1.15 -14.62
CA PRO A 375 11.05 1.76 -13.66
C PRO A 375 10.16 0.74 -12.94
N PHE A 376 9.97 -0.46 -13.50
CA PHE A 376 9.19 -1.53 -12.86
C PHE A 376 9.99 -2.17 -11.71
N LYS A 377 11.19 -2.68 -12.00
CA LYS A 377 11.99 -3.47 -11.04
C LYS A 377 12.80 -2.65 -10.04
N ASP A 378 13.11 -1.38 -10.35
CA ASP A 378 14.04 -0.56 -9.55
C ASP A 378 13.40 0.72 -8.98
N THR A 379 12.17 1.06 -9.37
CA THR A 379 11.43 2.19 -8.76
C THR A 379 10.09 1.75 -8.20
N SER A 380 9.12 1.42 -9.06
CA SER A 380 7.71 1.26 -8.66
C SER A 380 7.49 -0.02 -7.85
N GLY A 381 8.00 -1.15 -8.34
CA GLY A 381 7.83 -2.47 -7.70
C GLY A 381 8.39 -2.51 -6.27
N PRO A 382 9.66 -2.14 -6.03
CA PRO A 382 10.20 -2.06 -4.67
C PRO A 382 9.49 -1.03 -3.78
N SER A 383 9.05 0.09 -4.34
CA SER A 383 8.41 1.16 -3.57
C SER A 383 6.98 0.82 -3.13
N LEU A 384 6.27 -0.07 -3.84
CA LEU A 384 4.96 -0.57 -3.40
C LEU A 384 5.02 -1.26 -2.03
N ASN A 385 6.10 -1.98 -1.74
CA ASN A 385 6.31 -2.59 -0.42
C ASN A 385 6.35 -1.53 0.68
N ILE A 386 7.08 -0.43 0.43
CA ILE A 386 7.19 0.69 1.36
C ILE A 386 5.83 1.36 1.53
N LEU A 387 5.11 1.59 0.43
CA LEU A 387 3.76 2.15 0.46
C LEU A 387 2.82 1.34 1.37
N ILE A 388 2.76 0.02 1.17
CA ILE A 388 1.89 -0.87 1.97
C ILE A 388 2.25 -0.75 3.45
N LYS A 389 3.53 -0.84 3.81
CA LYS A 389 3.97 -0.71 5.21
C LYS A 389 3.66 0.66 5.80
N LEU A 390 3.89 1.72 5.04
CA LEU A 390 3.68 3.09 5.49
C LEU A 390 2.19 3.36 5.75
N ILE A 391 1.30 2.97 4.83
CA ILE A 391 -0.15 3.09 5.00
C ILE A 391 -0.61 2.33 6.25
N SER A 392 -0.12 1.10 6.46
CA SER A 392 -0.46 0.33 7.66
C SER A 392 0.04 0.99 8.94
N ILE A 393 1.29 1.46 8.97
CA ILE A 393 1.86 2.14 10.14
C ILE A 393 1.10 3.44 10.45
N VAL A 394 0.82 4.26 9.44
CA VAL A 394 0.04 5.49 9.59
C VAL A 394 -1.35 5.17 10.13
N SER A 395 -2.01 4.14 9.60
CA SER A 395 -3.32 3.68 10.09
C SER A 395 -3.27 3.30 11.57
N VAL A 396 -2.24 2.57 11.99
CA VAL A 396 -2.03 2.18 13.40
C VAL A 396 -1.81 3.41 14.28
N VAL A 397 -0.94 4.33 13.89
CA VAL A 397 -0.60 5.54 14.66
C VAL A 397 -1.83 6.43 14.84
N PHE A 398 -2.65 6.58 13.80
CA PHE A 398 -3.83 7.44 13.82
C PHE A 398 -5.13 6.71 14.20
N ALA A 399 -5.07 5.43 14.59
CA ALA A 399 -6.24 4.65 14.98
C ALA A 399 -7.05 5.32 16.10
N GLY A 400 -6.37 5.93 17.09
CA GLY A 400 -7.07 6.66 18.17
C GLY A 400 -7.87 7.85 17.67
N LEU A 401 -7.33 8.60 16.70
CA LEU A 401 -8.04 9.71 16.06
C LEU A 401 -9.27 9.19 15.31
N ILE A 402 -9.11 8.10 14.57
CA ILE A 402 -10.17 7.48 13.76
C ILE A 402 -11.30 6.97 14.66
N VAL A 403 -11.00 6.21 15.71
CA VAL A 403 -12.01 5.67 16.65
C VAL A 403 -12.81 6.79 17.35
N LYS A 404 -12.19 7.95 17.54
CA LYS A 404 -12.82 9.10 18.19
C LYS A 404 -13.71 9.89 17.23
N PHE A 405 -13.22 10.22 16.05
CA PHE A 405 -13.85 11.18 15.15
C PHE A 405 -14.49 10.57 13.90
N GLY A 406 -14.07 9.36 13.49
CA GLY A 406 -14.64 8.63 12.36
C GLY A 406 -16.16 8.49 12.43
N PRO A 407 -16.74 8.04 13.55
CA PRO A 407 -18.20 7.94 13.68
C PRO A 407 -18.93 9.28 13.57
N ILE A 408 -18.31 10.38 14.01
CA ILE A 408 -18.90 11.73 13.98
C ILE A 408 -18.94 12.26 12.54
N PHE A 409 -17.84 12.16 11.82
CA PHE A 409 -17.79 12.59 10.43
C PHE A 409 -18.63 11.67 9.53
N GLY A 410 -18.62 10.37 9.81
CA GLY A 410 -19.45 9.40 9.12
C GLY A 410 -20.95 9.68 9.29
N SER A 411 -21.41 10.03 10.50
CA SER A 411 -22.81 10.40 10.72
C SER A 411 -23.19 11.72 10.02
N MET A 412 -22.29 12.72 10.01
CA MET A 412 -22.48 13.97 9.25
C MET A 412 -22.67 13.73 7.74
N LEU A 413 -22.10 12.66 7.21
CA LEU A 413 -22.20 12.27 5.80
C LEU A 413 -23.33 11.27 5.52
N GLY A 414 -24.11 10.88 6.54
CA GLY A 414 -25.18 9.89 6.41
C GLY A 414 -24.67 8.46 6.14
N LEU A 415 -23.46 8.15 6.59
CA LEU A 415 -22.82 6.83 6.40
C LEU A 415 -22.99 5.89 7.60
N HIS A 416 -23.57 6.34 8.73
CA HIS A 416 -23.75 5.58 9.96
C HIS A 416 -25.19 5.28 10.28
#